data_AF-A0A9E6CNZ5-F1
#
_entry.id   AF-A0A9E6CNZ5-F1
#
_cell.length_a   1.000
_cell.length_b   1.000
_cell.length_c   1.000
_cell.angle_alpha   90.00
_cell.angle_beta   90.00
_cell.angle_gamma   90.00
#
_symmetry.space_group_name_H-M   'P 1'
#
loop_
_entity.id
_entity.type
_entity.pdbx_description
1 polymer ?
#
loop_
_entity_poly.entity_id
_entity_poly.type
_entity_poly.pdbx_seq_one_letter_code
_entity_poly.pdbx_strand_id
1 'polypeptide(L)' 'MKGRILKQLRDAKAVLSGEELSSRLGVSRVNVWKHIQKLKEFGYHIDATPKGYRLISDPDVLFPWEFPQRES' A
#
# COMPACT_ATOMS: atom_id res chain seq x y z
N MET A 1 3.84 3.56 8.45
CA MET A 1 2.70 2.73 7.98
C MET A 1 2.62 2.58 6.45
N LYS A 2 2.76 3.65 5.65
CA LYS A 2 2.71 3.58 4.17
C LYS A 2 3.60 2.48 3.57
N GLY A 3 4.86 2.37 4.02
CA GLY A 3 5.78 1.31 3.59
C GLY A 3 5.31 -0.11 3.90
N ARG A 4 4.57 -0.34 4.99
CA ARG A 4 4.01 -1.68 5.30
C ARG A 4 2.88 -2.05 4.34
N ILE A 5 2.03 -1.08 3.97
CA ILE A 5 0.95 -1.28 2.99
C ILE A 5 1.56 -1.60 1.62
N LEU A 6 2.51 -0.80 1.16
CA LEU A 6 3.22 -1.05 -0.10
C LEU A 6 3.92 -2.42 -0.10
N LYS A 7 4.60 -2.77 1.00
CA LYS A 7 5.26 -4.07 1.12
C LYS A 7 4.26 -5.22 1.01
N GLN A 8 3.09 -5.13 1.67
CA GLN A 8 2.04 -6.14 1.54
C GLN A 8 1.49 -6.23 0.11
N LEU A 9 1.25 -5.09 -0.54
CA LEU A 9 0.75 -5.05 -1.92
C LEU A 9 1.79 -5.51 -2.96
N ARG A 10 3.09 -5.32 -2.69
CA ARG A 10 4.19 -5.75 -3.56
C ARG A 10 4.50 -7.24 -3.37
N ASP A 11 4.42 -7.73 -2.13
CA ASP A 11 4.55 -9.16 -1.80
C ASP A 11 3.36 -9.97 -2.34
N ALA A 12 2.15 -9.40 -2.24
CA ALA A 12 0.96 -9.97 -2.83
C ALA A 12 0.94 -9.77 -4.36
N LYS A 13 1.26 -10.83 -5.10
CA LYS A 13 1.08 -10.88 -6.56
C LYS A 13 -0.40 -10.77 -7.02
N ALA A 14 -1.35 -10.84 -6.08
CA ALA A 14 -2.78 -10.84 -6.33
C ALA A 14 -3.50 -9.69 -5.59
N VAL A 15 -4.77 -9.45 -5.96
CA VAL A 15 -5.62 -8.45 -5.30
C VAL A 15 -5.86 -8.84 -3.84
N LEU A 16 -5.48 -7.96 -2.90
CA LEU A 16 -5.71 -8.17 -1.47
C LEU A 16 -7.04 -7.55 -1.04
N SER A 17 -7.95 -8.36 -0.52
CA SER A 17 -9.23 -7.87 0.01
C SER A 17 -9.02 -6.79 1.07
N GLY A 18 -9.88 -5.77 1.08
CA GLY A 18 -9.76 -4.68 2.04
C GLY A 18 -9.86 -5.12 3.50
N GLU A 19 -10.63 -6.19 3.75
CA GLU A 19 -10.70 -6.85 5.06
C GLU A 19 -9.39 -7.52 5.45
N GLU A 20 -8.79 -8.32 4.56
CA GLU A 20 -7.48 -8.94 4.79
C GLU A 20 -6.42 -7.87 5.05
N LEU A 21 -6.38 -6.81 4.24
CA LEU A 21 -5.43 -5.72 4.44
C LEU A 21 -5.64 -5.05 5.81
N SER A 22 -6.90 -4.78 6.17
CA SER A 22 -7.25 -4.17 7.47
C SER A 22 -6.85 -5.05 8.65
N SER A 23 -7.06 -6.36 8.53
CA SER A 23 -6.74 -7.35 9.57
C SER A 23 -5.22 -7.53 9.72
N ARG A 24 -4.49 -7.70 8.61
CA ARG A 24 -3.02 -7.83 8.60
C ARG A 24 -2.31 -6.60 9.13
N LEU A 25 -2.85 -5.41 8.86
CA LEU A 25 -2.28 -4.15 9.32
C LEU A 25 -2.78 -3.74 10.71
N GLY A 26 -3.85 -4.37 11.21
CA GLY A 26 -4.52 -3.98 12.47
C GLY A 26 -5.11 -2.58 12.42
N VAL A 27 -5.55 -2.11 11.25
CA VAL A 27 -6.11 -0.76 11.08
C VAL A 27 -7.44 -0.80 10.35
N SER A 28 -8.33 0.15 10.62
CA SER A 28 -9.64 0.21 9.97
C SER A 28 -9.53 0.39 8.44
N ARG A 29 -10.52 -0.14 7.71
CA ARG A 29 -10.64 0.00 6.24
C ARG A 29 -10.56 1.46 5.77
N VAL A 30 -11.11 2.40 6.54
CA VAL A 30 -11.03 3.84 6.25
C VAL A 30 -9.58 4.35 6.33
N ASN A 31 -8.78 3.85 7.27
CA ASN A 31 -7.39 4.25 7.44
C ASN A 31 -6.51 3.66 6.33
N VAL A 32 -6.78 2.41 5.93
CA VAL A 32 -6.22 1.82 4.71
C VAL A 32 -6.51 2.71 3.50
N TRP A 33 -7.78 3.06 3.29
CA TRP A 33 -8.18 3.91 2.15
C TRP A 33 -7.47 5.26 2.14
N LYS A 34 -7.37 5.95 3.29
CA LYS A 34 -6.62 7.21 3.42
C LYS A 34 -5.14 7.04 3.04
N HIS A 35 -4.52 5.94 3.46
CA HIS A 35 -3.14 5.66 3.08
C HIS A 35 -2.98 5.33 1.60
N ILE A 36 -3.90 4.56 1.01
CA ILE A 36 -3.94 4.24 -0.41
C ILE A 36 -4.10 5.52 -1.24
N GLN A 37 -5.02 6.42 -0.86
CA GLN A 37 -5.17 7.71 -1.53
C GLN A 37 -3.87 8.51 -1.49
N LYS A 38 -3.23 8.63 -0.31
CA LYS A 38 -1.93 9.30 -0.21
C LYS A 38 -0.89 8.68 -1.13
N LEU A 39 -0.81 7.35 -1.19
CA LEU A 39 0.10 6.66 -2.11
C LEU A 39 -0.20 7.00 -3.57
N LYS A 40 -1.47 7.07 -3.96
CA LYS A 40 -1.84 7.55 -5.30
C LYS A 40 -1.37 8.98 -5.57
N GLU A 41 -1.48 9.87 -4.58
CA GLU A 41 -0.96 11.25 -4.68
C GLU A 41 0.57 11.30 -4.83
N PHE A 42 1.29 10.32 -4.27
CA PHE A 42 2.75 10.16 -4.47
C PHE A 42 3.12 9.53 -5.82
N GLY A 43 2.15 9.21 -6.68
CA GLY A 43 2.38 8.63 -7.99
C GLY A 43 2.32 7.09 -8.03
N TYR A 44 1.96 6.43 -6.93
CA TYR A 44 1.76 4.97 -6.93
C TYR A 44 0.44 4.61 -7.63
N HIS A 45 0.52 3.75 -8.64
CA HIS A 45 -0.68 3.27 -9.34
C HIS A 45 -1.26 2.08 -8.57
N ILE A 46 -2.23 2.34 -7.70
CA ILE A 46 -2.90 1.31 -6.90
C ILE A 46 -4.33 1.13 -7.40
N ASP A 47 -4.65 -0.05 -7.89
CA ASP A 47 -6.01 -0.41 -8.27
C ASP A 47 -6.82 -0.75 -7.02
N ALA A 48 -7.95 -0.07 -6.85
CA ALA A 48 -8.82 -0.21 -5.69
C ALA A 48 -10.20 -0.63 -6.20
N THR A 49 -10.48 -1.93 -6.10
CA THR A 49 -11.73 -2.54 -6.54
C THR A 49 -12.56 -2.95 -5.33
N PRO A 50 -13.88 -3.20 -5.50
CA PRO A 50 -14.68 -3.82 -4.44
C PRO A 50 -14.14 -5.18 -3.98
N LYS A 51 -13.34 -5.87 -4.82
CA LYS A 51 -12.65 -7.12 -4.47
C LYS A 51 -11.40 -6.88 -3.61
N GLY A 52 -10.79 -5.70 -3.65
CA GLY A 52 -9.59 -5.40 -2.86
C GLY A 52 -8.67 -4.35 -3.48
N TYR A 53 -7.41 -4.37 -3.04
CA TYR A 53 -6.37 -3.44 -3.43
C TYR A 53 -5.21 -4.20 -4.09
N ARG A 54 -4.65 -3.63 -5.16
CA ARG A 54 -3.49 -4.18 -5.86
C ARG A 54 -2.57 -3.08 -6.35
N LEU A 55 -1.27 -3.26 -6.17
CA LEU A 55 -0.28 -2.39 -6.79
C LEU A 55 -0.14 -2.77 -8.27
N ILE A 56 -0.36 -1.80 -9.16
CA ILE A 56 -0.23 -1.96 -10.62
C ILE A 56 1.16 -1.53 -11.06
N SER A 57 1.58 -0.34 -10.62
CA SER A 57 2.89 0.21 -10.94
C SER A 57 3.41 1.05 -9.79
N ASP A 58 4.71 0.96 -9.57
CA ASP A 58 5.47 1.86 -8.70
C ASP A 58 5.77 3.18 -9.44
N PRO A 59 5.84 4.31 -8.73
CA PRO A 59 6.31 5.57 -9.29
C PRO A 59 7.80 5.47 -9.61
N ASP A 60 8.26 6.29 -10.56
CA ASP A 60 9.69 6.48 -10.87
C ASP A 60 10.39 7.34 -9.79
N VAL A 61 9.89 7.31 -8.57
CA VAL A 61 10.37 8.08 -7.43
C VAL A 61 10.48 7.14 -6.25
N LEU A 62 11.69 6.96 -5.75
CA LEU A 62 11.94 6.16 -4.56
C LEU A 62 11.66 7.01 -3.33
N PHE A 63 10.70 6.56 -2.53
CA PHE A 63 10.36 7.28 -1.31
C PHE A 63 11.07 6.69 -0.08
N PRO A 64 11.43 7.54 0.91
CA PRO A 64 12.18 7.10 2.08
C PRO A 64 11.46 6.03 2.91
N TRP A 65 10.13 5.95 2.84
CA TRP A 65 9.35 4.92 3.54
C TRP A 65 9.41 3.53 2.89
N GLU A 66 9.98 3.38 1.69
CA GLU A 66 10.20 2.08 1.05
C GLU A 66 11.45 1.38 1.58
N PHE A 67 12.43 2.15 2.05
CA PHE A 67 13.72 1.65 2.53
C PHE A 67 13.97 2.13 3.96
N PRO A 68 13.37 1.47 4.98
CA PRO A 68 13.67 1.79 6.39
C PRO A 68 15.09 1.41 6.83
N GLN A 69 15.99 1.02 5.91
CA GLN A 69 17.30 0.42 6.18
C GLN A 69 18.50 1.37 5.93
N ARG A 70 18.26 2.69 5.78
CA ARG A 70 19.35 3.67 5.67
C ARG A 70 19.24 4.74 6.75
N GLU A 71 19.22 4.32 8.00
CA GLU A 71 19.64 5.16 9.12
C GLU A 71 20.69 4.33 9.88
N SER A 72 21.97 4.67 9.66
CA SER A 72 23.13 4.22 10.46
C SER A 72 23.51 5.32 11.43
#